data_AF-A0A964AWF0-F1
#
_entry.id   AF-A0A964AWF0-F1
#
_cell.length_a   1.000
_cell.length_b   1.000
_cell.length_c   1.000
_cell.angle_alpha   90.00
_cell.angle_beta   90.00
_cell.angle_gamma   90.00
#
_symmetry.space_group_name_H-M   'P 1'
#
loop_
_entity.id
_entity.type
_entity.pdbx_description
1 polymer ?
#
loop_
_entity_poly.entity_id
_entity_poly.type
_entity_poly.pdbx_seq_one_letter_code
_entity_poly.pdbx_strand_id
1 'polypeptide(L)' 'MQFFGAFTLLVLPLFLVLCIRMIQQSTFKDTFIGKLLIVFFYINIFLAIAVALYLISLV' A
#
# COMPACT_ATOMS: atom_id res chain seq x y z
N MET A 1 -2.79 -15.08 16.89
CA MET A 1 -1.74 -14.18 16.34
C MET A 1 -1.78 -14.13 14.80
N GLN A 2 -1.88 -15.26 14.08
CA GLN A 2 -1.88 -15.29 12.60
C GLN A 2 -3.10 -14.60 11.95
N PHE A 3 -4.29 -14.69 12.55
CA PHE A 3 -5.51 -14.07 12.01
C PHE A 3 -5.41 -12.53 11.95
N PHE A 4 -4.77 -11.90 12.95
CA PHE A 4 -4.57 -10.45 12.97
C PHE A 4 -3.54 -10.00 11.92
N GLY A 5 -2.49 -10.82 11.70
CA GLY A 5 -1.49 -10.60 10.66
C GLY A 5 -2.06 -10.70 9.23
N ALA A 6 -2.90 -11.70 8.97
CA ALA A 6 -3.58 -11.84 7.68
C ALA A 6 -4.56 -10.68 7.41
N PHE A 7 -5.28 -10.22 8.44
CA PHE A 7 -6.18 -9.07 8.32
C PHE A 7 -5.40 -7.78 8.02
N THR A 8 -4.26 -7.57 8.69
CA THR A 8 -3.40 -6.41 8.41
C THR A 8 -2.78 -6.47 7.01
N LEU A 9 -2.40 -7.66 6.51
CA LEU A 9 -1.90 -7.83 5.15
C LEU A 9 -2.92 -7.48 4.06
N LEU A 10 -4.22 -7.63 4.33
CA LEU A 10 -5.30 -7.20 3.43
C LEU A 10 -5.65 -5.72 3.60
N VAL A 11 -5.71 -5.23 4.84
CA VAL A 11 -6.10 -3.84 5.14
C VAL A 11 -5.03 -2.84 4.69
N LEU A 12 -3.74 -3.17 4.83
CA LEU A 12 -2.63 -2.27 4.50
C LEU A 12 -2.58 -1.86 3.01
N PRO A 13 -2.64 -2.78 2.03
CA PRO A 13 -2.69 -2.40 0.62
C PRO A 13 -3.97 -1.64 0.26
N LEU A 14 -5.11 -1.98 0.87
CA LEU A 14 -6.35 -1.24 0.71
C LEU A 14 -6.23 0.21 1.20
N PHE A 15 -5.61 0.40 2.37
CA PHE A 15 -5.34 1.72 2.93
C PHE A 15 -4.38 2.54 2.04
N LEU A 16 -3.31 1.92 1.53
CA LEU A 16 -2.36 2.57 0.61
C LEU A 16 -3.03 3.00 -0.70
N VAL A 17 -3.95 2.20 -1.25
CA VAL A 17 -4.73 2.56 -2.43
C VAL A 17 -5.66 3.76 -2.15
N LEU A 18 -6.28 3.81 -0.97
CA LEU A 18 -7.08 4.96 -0.55
C LEU A 18 -6.23 6.23 -0.42
N CYS A 19 -5.04 6.15 0.19
CA CYS A 19 -4.10 7.27 0.26
C CYS A 19 -3.72 7.79 -1.15
N ILE A 20 -3.44 6.90 -2.10
CA ILE A 20 -3.15 7.29 -3.49
C ILE A 20 -4.35 8.01 -4.11
N ARG A 21 -5.57 7.49 -3.94
CA ARG A 21 -6.79 8.13 -4.47
C ARG A 21 -7.02 9.51 -3.86
N MET A 22 -6.81 9.67 -2.55
CA MET A 22 -6.93 10.98 -1.89
C MET A 22 -5.89 11.97 -2.43
N ILE A 23 -4.64 11.54 -2.63
CA ILE A 23 -3.60 12.40 -3.22
C ILE A 23 -3.95 12.76 -4.67
N GLN A 24 -4.45 11.81 -5.46
CA GLN A 24 -4.86 12.05 -6.85
C GLN A 24 -6.04 13.01 -7.00
N GLN A 25 -6.95 13.04 -6.03
CA GLN A 25 -8.09 13.97 -6.01
C GLN A 25 -7.71 15.36 -5.47
N SER A 26 -6.53 15.51 -4.88
CA SER A 26 -6.03 16.80 -4.38
C SER A 26 -5.14 17.50 -5.42
N THR A 27 -5.05 18.83 -5.34
CA THR A 27 -4.03 19.63 -6.06
C THR A 27 -2.59 19.25 -5.72
N PHE A 28 -2.39 18.45 -4.65
CA PHE A 28 -1.09 17.94 -4.22
C PHE A 28 -0.47 16.98 -5.25
N LYS A 29 -1.26 16.32 -6.09
CA LYS A 29 -0.77 15.41 -7.15
C LYS A 29 0.20 16.09 -8.12
N ASP A 30 0.00 17.39 -8.40
CA ASP A 30 0.78 18.09 -9.42
C ASP A 30 2.10 18.63 -8.86
N THR A 31 2.27 18.62 -7.54
CA THR A 31 3.55 18.93 -6.89
C THR A 31 4.55 17.77 -7.05
N PHE A 32 5.83 18.11 -7.15
CA PHE A 32 6.92 17.13 -7.25
C PHE A 32 6.91 16.14 -6.07
N ILE A 33 6.63 16.66 -4.87
CA ILE A 33 6.52 15.88 -3.63
C ILE A 33 5.34 14.89 -3.71
N GLY A 34 4.17 15.32 -4.22
CA GLY A 34 3.02 14.45 -4.39
C GLY A 34 3.26 13.30 -5.36
N LYS A 35 3.94 13.56 -6.49
CA LYS A 35 4.34 12.50 -7.43
C LYS A 35 5.29 11.49 -6.79
N LEU A 36 6.27 11.97 -6.03
CA LEU A 36 7.24 11.11 -5.34
C LEU A 36 6.57 10.23 -4.27
N LEU A 37 5.61 10.79 -3.53
CA LEU A 37 4.79 10.06 -2.57
C LEU A 37 3.92 8.99 -3.23
N ILE A 38 3.28 9.28 -4.37
CA ILE A 38 2.48 8.29 -5.11
C ILE A 38 3.36 7.09 -5.52
N VAL A 39 4.57 7.35 -6.05
CA VAL A 39 5.51 6.29 -6.43
C VAL A 39 5.95 5.49 -5.20
N PHE A 40 6.28 6.16 -4.10
CA PHE A 40 6.66 5.49 -2.85
C PHE A 40 5.54 4.59 -2.31
N PHE A 41 4.28 5.05 -2.34
CA PHE A 41 3.14 4.24 -1.92
C PHE A 41 2.91 3.04 -2.84
N TYR A 42 3.09 3.19 -4.16
CA TYR A 42 3.01 2.07 -5.10
C TYR A 42 4.05 0.98 -4.79
N ILE A 43 5.30 1.37 -4.52
CA ILE A 43 6.36 0.42 -4.14
C ILE A 43 5.99 -0.33 -2.84
N ASN A 44 5.46 0.38 -1.85
CA ASN A 44 5.01 -0.23 -0.60
C ASN A 44 3.82 -1.18 -0.79
N ILE A 45 2.93 -0.93 -1.75
CA ILE A 45 1.85 -1.87 -2.12
C ILE A 45 2.46 -3.17 -2.67
N PHE A 46 3.40 -3.07 -3.62
CA PHE A 46 4.07 -4.25 -4.17
C PHE A 46 4.82 -5.04 -3.09
N LEU A 47 5.50 -4.34 -2.18
CA LEU A 47 6.20 -4.95 -1.05
C LEU A 47 5.21 -5.68 -0.12
N ALA A 48 4.08 -5.05 0.21
CA ALA A 48 3.05 -5.67 1.06
C ALA A 48 2.45 -6.93 0.42
N ILE A 49 2.20 -6.91 -0.89
CA ILE A 49 1.70 -8.09 -1.64
C ILE A 49 2.77 -9.20 -1.67
N ALA A 50 4.04 -8.86 -1.91
CA ALA A 50 5.13 -9.83 -1.93
C ALA A 50 5.30 -10.50 -0.55
N VAL A 51 5.22 -9.74 0.54
CA VAL A 51 5.27 -10.27 1.91
C VAL A 51 4.04 -11.14 2.20
N ALA A 52 2.85 -10.75 1.74
CA ALA A 52 1.64 -11.56 1.87
C ALA A 52 1.77 -12.91 1.15
N LEU A 53 2.23 -12.90 -0.10
CA LEU A 53 2.47 -14.11 -0.89
C LEU A 53 3.54 -15.01 -0.27
N TYR A 54 4.63 -14.42 0.24
CA TYR A 54 5.69 -15.15 0.93
C TYR A 54 5.17 -15.83 2.21
N LEU A 55 4.39 -15.12 3.02
CA LEU A 55 3.79 -15.68 4.23
C LEU A 55 2.79 -16.80 3.92
N ILE A 56 2.00 -16.68 2.83
CA ILE A 56 1.11 -17.75 2.37
C ILE A 56 1.89 -18.98 1.91
N SER A 57 3.06 -18.81 1.27
CA SER A 57 3.89 -19.93 0.83
C SER A 57 4.57 -20.71 1.97
N LEU A 58 4.65 -20.11 3.15
CA LEU A 58 5.25 -20.68 4.36
C LEU A 58 4.24 -21.40 5.27
N VAL A 59 2.93 -21.26 4.98
CA VAL A 59 1.81 -21.92 5.69
C VAL A 59 1.43 -23.19 4.95
#